data_AF-A0A3S1ZMW5-F1
#
_entry.id   AF-A0A3S1ZMW5-F1
#
_cell.length_a   1.000
_cell.length_b   1.000
_cell.length_c   1.000
_cell.angle_alpha   90.00
_cell.angle_beta   90.00
_cell.angle_gamma   90.00
#
_symmetry.space_group_name_H-M   'P 1'
#
loop_
_entity.id
_entity.type
_entity.pdbx_description
1 polymer ?
#
loop_
_entity_poly.entity_id
_entity_poly.type
_entity_poly.pdbx_seq_one_letter_code
_entity_poly.pdbx_strand_id
1 'polypeptide(L)'
;ALALHQRGLLVLHASAIEVDGKSVIFMGDKGAGKSTTAGAMIRAGHRLLTDDVVALDLSDPDRPMILPGFPQLKLAADAAGAIRLEQAEVRPQVHPQIDKAQHRLRDGFAAEAVPVSRIYVLERGVRAANSPLSGAAALPAIIKFSYITRFGRQALPGDFAALHLRQCAQIAGRVGVSRLEVPAGLDRIDEAVAAIDTDLASGTR
;
A
#
# COMPACT_ATOMS: atom_id res chain seq x y z
N ALA A 1 -3.10 -6.25 12.79
CA ALA A 1 -3.04 -4.77 12.93
C ALA A 1 -2.83 -4.34 14.38
N LEU A 2 -3.77 -4.56 15.30
CA LEU A 2 -3.64 -4.08 16.68
C LEU A 2 -2.37 -4.60 17.40
N ALA A 3 -2.04 -5.89 17.25
CA ALA A 3 -0.81 -6.46 17.82
C ALA A 3 0.48 -5.82 17.27
N LEU A 4 0.48 -5.38 16.01
CA LEU A 4 1.64 -4.69 15.41
C LEU A 4 1.77 -3.27 15.96
N HIS A 5 0.64 -2.59 16.13
CA HIS A 5 0.60 -1.28 16.77
C HIS A 5 1.07 -1.34 18.23
N GLN A 6 0.68 -2.37 18.99
CA GLN A 6 1.18 -2.61 20.35
C GLN A 6 2.69 -2.84 20.41
N ARG A 7 3.31 -3.30 19.33
CA ARG A 7 4.78 -3.41 19.18
C ARG A 7 5.45 -2.11 18.74
N GLY A 8 4.70 -1.00 18.69
CA GLY A 8 5.22 0.31 18.32
C GLY A 8 5.37 0.53 16.82
N LEU A 9 4.79 -0.32 15.96
CA LEU A 9 4.85 -0.14 14.51
C LEU A 9 3.74 0.79 14.01
N LEU A 10 4.05 1.61 12.99
CA LEU A 10 3.01 2.34 12.27
C LEU A 10 2.32 1.38 11.29
N VAL A 11 1.01 1.25 11.41
CA VAL A 11 0.22 0.31 10.59
C VAL A 11 -0.74 1.07 9.69
N LEU A 12 -0.60 0.87 8.38
CA LEU A 12 -1.44 1.48 7.35
C LEU A 12 -2.39 0.45 6.75
N HIS A 13 -3.62 0.86 6.44
CA HIS A 13 -4.51 0.09 5.58
C HIS A 13 -4.19 0.38 4.11
N ALA A 14 -3.25 -0.39 3.60
CA ALA A 14 -2.59 -0.13 2.33
C ALA A 14 -2.16 -1.45 1.67
N SER A 15 -1.64 -1.35 0.46
CA SER A 15 -0.89 -2.42 -0.21
C SER A 15 0.52 -1.91 -0.47
N ALA A 16 1.53 -2.76 -0.44
CA ALA A 16 2.92 -2.38 -0.71
C ALA A 16 3.59 -3.37 -1.68
N ILE A 17 4.35 -2.81 -2.62
CA ILE A 17 5.11 -3.52 -3.63
C ILE A 17 6.56 -3.10 -3.54
N GLU A 18 7.47 -4.04 -3.73
CA GLU A 18 8.87 -3.77 -3.96
C GLU A 18 9.17 -3.62 -5.46
N VAL A 19 9.82 -2.52 -5.80
CA VAL A 19 10.33 -2.17 -7.12
C VAL A 19 11.82 -1.91 -7.00
N ASP A 20 12.67 -2.77 -7.56
CA ASP A 20 14.13 -2.64 -7.57
C ASP A 20 14.76 -2.33 -6.19
N GLY A 21 14.35 -3.07 -5.15
CA GLY A 21 14.85 -2.88 -3.78
C GLY A 21 14.32 -1.62 -3.07
N LYS A 22 13.40 -0.87 -3.69
CA LYS A 22 12.65 0.24 -3.11
C LYS A 22 11.20 -0.18 -2.91
N SER A 23 10.45 0.49 -2.04
CA SER A 23 9.03 0.17 -1.83
C SER A 23 8.09 1.28 -2.28
N VAL A 24 6.98 0.90 -2.88
CA VAL A 24 5.81 1.77 -3.10
C VAL A 24 4.64 1.33 -2.25
N ILE A 25 3.97 2.27 -1.60
CA ILE A 25 2.77 2.03 -0.79
C ILE A 25 1.57 2.65 -1.49
N PHE A 26 0.49 1.88 -1.62
CA PHE A 26 -0.80 2.32 -2.15
C PHE A 26 -1.82 2.47 -1.03
N MET A 27 -2.19 3.71 -0.72
CA MET A 27 -3.26 4.07 0.20
C MET A 27 -4.47 4.58 -0.59
N GLY A 28 -5.63 4.66 0.04
CA GLY A 28 -6.84 5.14 -0.64
C GLY A 28 -8.10 4.53 -0.04
N ASP A 29 -9.24 5.12 -0.36
CA ASP A 29 -10.53 4.66 0.14
C ASP A 29 -10.88 3.25 -0.34
N LYS A 30 -11.93 2.65 0.24
CA LYS A 30 -12.44 1.36 -0.24
C LYS A 30 -12.88 1.53 -1.70
N GLY A 31 -12.41 0.65 -2.58
CA GLY A 31 -12.70 0.74 -4.02
C GLY A 31 -11.74 1.62 -4.84
N ALA A 32 -10.82 2.35 -4.20
CA ALA A 32 -9.80 3.16 -4.90
C ALA A 32 -8.80 2.33 -5.73
N GLY A 33 -8.75 1.01 -5.51
CA GLY A 33 -7.96 0.10 -6.34
C GLY A 33 -6.64 -0.39 -5.75
N LYS A 34 -6.33 -0.16 -4.46
CA LYS A 34 -5.04 -0.54 -3.82
C LYS A 34 -4.54 -1.94 -4.20
N SER A 35 -5.31 -2.99 -3.89
CA SER A 35 -4.93 -4.38 -4.21
C SER A 35 -4.92 -4.65 -5.73
N THR A 36 -5.77 -3.97 -6.49
CA THR A 36 -5.79 -4.06 -7.97
C THR A 36 -4.51 -3.47 -8.57
N THR A 37 -4.10 -2.28 -8.14
CA THR A 37 -2.83 -1.65 -8.54
C THR A 37 -1.65 -2.50 -8.10
N ALA A 38 -1.65 -3.05 -6.87
CA ALA A 38 -0.62 -3.98 -6.43
C ALA A 38 -0.56 -5.24 -7.33
N GLY A 39 -1.71 -5.81 -7.70
CA GLY A 39 -1.79 -6.92 -8.65
C GLY A 39 -1.20 -6.58 -10.02
N ALA A 40 -1.50 -5.38 -10.55
CA ALA A 40 -0.95 -4.93 -11.83
C ALA A 40 0.58 -4.77 -11.77
N MET A 41 1.12 -4.25 -10.67
CA MET A 41 2.57 -4.18 -10.46
C MET A 41 3.21 -5.57 -10.37
N ILE A 42 2.56 -6.54 -9.71
CA ILE A 42 3.05 -7.93 -9.67
C ILE A 42 3.07 -8.53 -11.07
N ARG A 43 2.00 -8.31 -11.85
CA ARG A 43 1.94 -8.73 -13.26
C ARG A 43 3.05 -8.11 -14.11
N ALA A 44 3.47 -6.88 -13.78
CA ALA A 44 4.59 -6.20 -14.41
C ALA A 44 5.98 -6.71 -13.94
N GLY A 45 6.04 -7.69 -13.03
CA GLY A 45 7.28 -8.33 -12.58
C GLY A 45 7.81 -7.83 -11.23
N HIS A 46 7.09 -6.92 -10.56
CA HIS A 46 7.46 -6.45 -9.24
C HIS A 46 7.02 -7.41 -8.13
N ARG A 47 7.57 -7.25 -6.92
CA ARG A 47 7.34 -8.20 -5.82
C ARG A 47 6.33 -7.68 -4.80
N LEU A 48 5.40 -8.52 -4.37
CA LEU A 48 4.50 -8.18 -3.26
C LEU A 48 5.29 -8.07 -1.95
N LEU A 49 5.14 -6.97 -1.22
CA LEU A 49 5.57 -6.88 0.19
C LEU A 49 4.43 -7.32 1.10
N THR A 50 3.26 -6.70 0.97
CA THR A 50 2.07 -7.00 1.77
C THR A 50 0.83 -6.34 1.17
N ASP A 51 -0.35 -6.88 1.46
CA ASP A 51 -1.65 -6.32 1.09
C ASP A 51 -2.53 -6.18 2.35
N ASP A 52 -3.42 -5.18 2.36
CA ASP A 52 -4.36 -4.85 3.43
C ASP A 52 -3.75 -4.29 4.74
N VAL A 53 -2.60 -4.82 5.18
CA VAL A 53 -1.88 -4.41 6.39
C VAL A 53 -0.41 -4.14 6.05
N VAL A 54 -0.05 -2.87 5.91
CA VAL A 54 1.35 -2.44 5.76
C VAL A 54 1.87 -2.02 7.12
N ALA A 55 2.92 -2.68 7.60
CA ALA A 55 3.57 -2.37 8.86
C ALA A 55 4.93 -1.71 8.62
N LEU A 56 5.10 -0.52 9.19
CA LEU A 56 6.32 0.26 9.10
C LEU A 56 7.06 0.22 10.43
N ASP A 57 8.32 -0.18 10.37
CA ASP A 57 9.28 -0.02 11.47
C ASP A 57 9.97 1.34 11.31
N LEU A 58 9.81 2.19 12.32
CA LEU A 58 10.32 3.55 12.38
C LEU A 58 11.30 3.74 13.55
N SER A 59 11.80 2.64 14.13
CA SER A 59 12.74 2.65 15.25
C SER A 59 14.06 3.32 14.90
N ASP A 60 14.54 3.14 13.66
CA ASP A 60 15.60 3.94 13.06
C ASP A 60 14.96 5.15 12.32
N PRO A 61 15.16 6.39 12.81
CA PRO A 61 14.60 7.56 12.16
C PRO A 61 15.01 7.72 10.70
N ASP A 62 16.26 7.37 10.39
CA ASP A 62 16.92 7.59 9.10
C ASP A 62 16.66 6.49 8.09
N ARG A 63 16.12 5.36 8.56
CA ARG A 63 15.83 4.21 7.73
C ARG A 63 14.47 3.59 8.06
N PRO A 64 13.36 4.25 7.69
CA PRO A 64 12.03 3.66 7.82
C PRO A 64 11.92 2.43 6.91
N MET A 65 11.46 1.31 7.47
CA MET A 65 11.38 0.02 6.77
C MET A 65 9.94 -0.51 6.70
N ILE A 66 9.57 -1.14 5.59
CA ILE A 66 8.37 -1.98 5.49
C ILE A 66 8.73 -3.40 5.89
N LEU A 67 7.98 -3.97 6.82
CA LEU A 67 8.07 -5.40 7.13
C LEU A 67 7.20 -6.20 6.16
N PRO A 68 7.73 -7.27 5.53
CA PRO A 68 6.97 -8.10 4.62
C PRO A 68 5.84 -8.83 5.37
N GLY A 69 4.72 -9.00 4.68
CA GLY A 69 3.52 -9.65 5.19
C GLY A 69 3.35 -11.06 4.62
N PHE A 70 2.11 -11.55 4.69
CA PHE A 70 1.77 -12.80 4.03
C PHE A 70 1.81 -12.62 2.50
N PRO A 71 2.30 -13.60 1.73
CA PRO A 71 2.35 -13.55 0.27
C PRO A 71 0.96 -13.80 -0.32
N GLN A 72 0.04 -12.88 -0.03
CA GLN A 72 -1.38 -12.99 -0.34
C GLN A 72 -1.93 -11.65 -0.77
N LEU A 73 -2.65 -11.66 -1.90
CA LEU A 73 -3.35 -10.50 -2.45
C LEU A 73 -4.86 -10.75 -2.46
N LYS A 74 -5.66 -9.75 -2.08
CA LYS A 74 -7.13 -9.82 -2.10
C LYS A 74 -7.72 -9.05 -3.27
N LEU A 75 -8.08 -9.77 -4.34
CA LEU A 75 -8.66 -9.19 -5.55
C LEU A 75 -10.16 -9.46 -5.63
N ALA A 76 -10.91 -8.47 -6.12
CA ALA A 76 -12.30 -8.67 -6.52
C ALA A 76 -12.36 -9.52 -7.81
N ALA A 77 -13.50 -10.14 -8.10
CA ALA A 77 -13.63 -11.09 -9.21
C ALA A 77 -13.27 -10.47 -10.57
N ASP A 78 -13.69 -9.23 -10.82
CA ASP A 78 -13.35 -8.46 -12.03
C ASP A 78 -11.84 -8.23 -12.15
N ALA A 79 -11.20 -7.77 -11.07
CA ALA A 79 -9.76 -7.54 -10.99
C ALA A 79 -8.96 -8.84 -11.17
N ALA A 80 -9.41 -9.95 -10.57
CA ALA A 80 -8.79 -11.26 -10.73
C ALA A 80 -8.91 -11.79 -12.17
N GLY A 81 -10.01 -11.48 -12.85
CA GLY A 81 -10.20 -11.83 -14.26
C GLY A 81 -9.28 -11.05 -15.21
N ALA A 82 -9.07 -9.76 -14.94
CA ALA A 82 -8.24 -8.88 -15.77
C ALA A 82 -6.74 -8.97 -15.45
N ILE A 83 -6.39 -9.19 -14.17
CA ILE A 83 -5.02 -9.29 -13.68
C ILE A 83 -4.73 -10.75 -13.37
N ARG A 84 -4.40 -11.50 -14.41
CA ARG A 84 -3.97 -12.89 -14.26
C ARG A 84 -2.59 -12.93 -13.60
N LEU A 85 -2.56 -13.48 -12.39
CA LEU A 85 -1.34 -13.75 -11.64
C LEU A 85 -1.02 -15.24 -11.79
N GLU A 86 -0.20 -15.60 -12.77
CA GLU A 86 0.13 -16.99 -13.10
C GLU A 86 0.72 -17.76 -11.92
N GLN A 87 1.43 -17.04 -11.06
CA GLN A 87 2.13 -17.58 -9.90
C GLN A 87 1.24 -17.72 -8.66
N ALA A 88 -0.05 -17.40 -8.78
CA ALA A 88 -0.97 -17.35 -7.67
C ALA A 88 -1.89 -18.57 -7.62
N GLU A 89 -1.99 -19.18 -6.45
CA GLU A 89 -3.06 -20.11 -6.14
C GLU A 89 -4.30 -19.34 -5.66
N VAL A 90 -5.40 -19.45 -6.41
CA VAL A 90 -6.69 -18.87 -6.03
C VAL A 90 -7.31 -19.73 -4.94
N ARG A 91 -7.41 -19.19 -3.73
CA ARG A 91 -8.11 -19.84 -2.63
C ARG A 91 -9.60 -19.50 -2.68
N PRO A 92 -10.48 -20.44 -2.27
CA PRO A 92 -11.90 -20.21 -2.26
C PRO A 92 -12.26 -19.00 -1.39
N GLN A 93 -13.37 -18.36 -1.75
CA GLN A 93 -13.94 -17.25 -1.02
C GLN A 93 -14.18 -17.68 0.44
N VAL A 94 -13.67 -16.90 1.40
CA VAL A 94 -13.78 -17.24 2.83
C VAL A 94 -15.21 -17.07 3.34
N HIS A 95 -15.99 -16.18 2.72
CA HIS A 95 -17.38 -15.94 3.08
C HIS A 95 -18.14 -15.34 1.89
N PRO A 96 -19.41 -15.73 1.62
CA PRO A 96 -20.19 -15.24 0.47
C PRO A 96 -20.34 -13.71 0.39
N GLN A 97 -20.28 -13.01 1.52
CA GLN A 97 -20.35 -11.54 1.58
C GLN A 97 -19.01 -10.83 1.30
N ILE A 98 -17.90 -11.56 1.22
CA ILE A 98 -16.58 -11.01 0.90
C ILE A 98 -16.33 -11.24 -0.58
N ASP A 99 -16.67 -10.28 -1.41
CA ASP A 99 -16.54 -10.34 -2.88
C ASP A 99 -15.09 -10.28 -3.39
N LYS A 100 -14.15 -10.79 -2.59
CA LYS A 100 -12.71 -10.83 -2.91
C LYS A 100 -12.17 -12.23 -2.70
N ALA A 101 -11.58 -12.77 -3.76
CA ALA A 101 -10.81 -14.00 -3.69
C ALA A 101 -9.42 -13.72 -3.12
N GLN A 102 -8.85 -14.74 -2.48
CA GLN A 102 -7.50 -14.71 -1.95
C GLN A 102 -6.55 -15.35 -2.96
N HIS A 103 -5.60 -14.58 -3.46
CA HIS A 103 -4.57 -15.04 -4.39
C HIS A 103 -3.28 -15.23 -3.59
N ARG A 104 -2.94 -16.47 -3.27
CA ARG A 104 -1.69 -16.79 -2.56
C ARG A 104 -0.57 -16.96 -3.57
N LEU A 105 0.45 -16.11 -3.49
CA LEU A 105 1.60 -16.17 -4.38
C LEU A 105 2.54 -17.32 -3.97
N ARG A 106 3.06 -18.05 -4.96
CA ARG A 106 4.10 -19.08 -4.77
C ARG A 106 5.51 -18.50 -4.89
N ASP A 107 5.67 -17.48 -5.72
CA ASP A 107 6.87 -16.67 -5.91
C ASP A 107 6.45 -15.19 -6.11
N GLY A 108 7.37 -14.29 -6.47
CA GLY A 108 7.00 -12.89 -6.73
C GLY A 108 6.59 -12.08 -5.49
N PHE A 109 7.10 -12.45 -4.31
CA PHE A 109 6.95 -11.69 -3.08
C PHE A 109 8.33 -11.47 -2.41
N ALA A 110 8.45 -10.41 -1.62
CA ALA A 110 9.67 -10.13 -0.88
C ALA A 110 9.63 -10.80 0.51
N ALA A 111 10.75 -11.42 0.90
CA ALA A 111 10.89 -12.07 2.20
C ALA A 111 11.60 -11.17 3.26
N GLU A 112 12.26 -10.11 2.81
CA GLU A 112 13.06 -9.21 3.63
C GLU A 112 12.42 -7.83 3.75
N ALA A 113 12.80 -7.09 4.80
CA ALA A 113 12.36 -5.73 4.99
C ALA A 113 12.96 -4.78 3.94
N VAL A 114 12.16 -3.83 3.44
CA VAL A 114 12.55 -2.89 2.37
C VAL A 114 12.36 -1.44 2.80
N PRO A 115 13.27 -0.50 2.46
CA PRO A 115 13.13 0.91 2.82
C PRO A 115 11.87 1.57 2.21
N VAL A 116 11.17 2.35 3.02
CA VAL A 116 10.00 3.12 2.57
C VAL A 116 10.43 4.22 1.59
N SER A 117 10.02 4.12 0.32
CA SER A 117 10.52 5.01 -0.75
C SER A 117 9.47 5.98 -1.31
N ARG A 118 8.24 5.50 -1.56
CA ARG A 118 7.12 6.32 -2.07
C ARG A 118 5.78 5.89 -1.52
N ILE A 119 4.88 6.86 -1.35
CA ILE A 119 3.48 6.63 -0.96
C ILE A 119 2.57 7.28 -2.00
N TYR A 120 1.62 6.52 -2.51
CA TYR A 120 0.57 6.99 -3.40
C TYR A 120 -0.78 6.93 -2.70
N VAL A 121 -1.47 8.07 -2.67
CA VAL A 121 -2.89 8.15 -2.32
C VAL A 121 -3.69 7.98 -3.60
N LEU A 122 -4.36 6.83 -3.73
CA LEU A 122 -5.11 6.46 -4.92
C LEU A 122 -6.47 7.15 -4.94
N GLU A 123 -6.78 7.74 -6.09
CA GLU A 123 -8.09 8.28 -6.45
C GLU A 123 -8.50 7.74 -7.82
N ARG A 124 -9.80 7.73 -8.13
CA ARG A 124 -10.27 7.33 -9.46
C ARG A 124 -10.24 8.53 -10.39
N GLY A 125 -9.68 8.34 -11.57
CA GLY A 125 -9.59 9.37 -12.61
C GLY A 125 -9.93 8.84 -13.99
N VAL A 126 -9.82 9.73 -14.98
CA VAL A 126 -10.04 9.38 -16.41
C VAL A 126 -8.79 8.79 -17.05
N ARG A 127 -7.61 9.12 -16.52
CA ARG A 127 -6.29 8.67 -16.99
C ARG A 127 -5.35 8.54 -15.81
N ALA A 128 -4.24 7.83 -15.99
CA ALA A 128 -3.19 7.84 -14.98
C ALA A 128 -2.56 9.23 -14.88
N ALA A 129 -2.55 9.79 -13.67
CA ALA A 129 -1.89 11.06 -13.39
C ALA A 129 -1.31 11.05 -11.98
N ASN A 130 -0.06 11.51 -11.88
CA ASN A 130 0.65 11.61 -10.62
C ASN A 130 0.87 13.09 -10.28
N SER A 131 0.54 13.48 -9.05
CA SER A 131 0.77 14.82 -8.54
C SER A 131 1.28 14.78 -7.09
N PRO A 132 2.38 15.49 -6.76
CA PRO A 132 2.92 15.47 -5.41
C PRO A 132 1.94 16.12 -4.41
N LEU A 133 1.89 15.56 -3.20
CA LEU A 133 1.19 16.18 -2.07
C LEU A 133 2.18 16.97 -1.22
N SER A 134 1.77 18.17 -0.78
CA SER A 134 2.54 18.93 0.20
C SER A 134 2.56 18.20 1.55
N GLY A 135 3.55 18.48 2.41
CA GLY A 135 3.61 17.88 3.75
C GLY A 135 2.33 18.11 4.58
N ALA A 136 1.72 19.29 4.43
CA ALA A 136 0.45 19.63 5.07
C ALA A 136 -0.74 18.77 4.59
N ALA A 137 -0.71 18.27 3.35
CA ALA A 137 -1.72 17.35 2.81
C ALA A 137 -1.36 15.87 3.03
N ALA A 138 -0.06 15.54 3.08
CA ALA A 138 0.43 14.17 3.27
C ALA A 138 0.12 13.63 4.68
N LEU A 139 0.38 14.41 5.73
CA LEU A 139 0.12 14.01 7.11
C LEU A 139 -1.34 13.57 7.37
N PRO A 140 -2.37 14.39 7.06
CA PRO A 140 -3.75 13.98 7.28
C PRO A 140 -4.14 12.77 6.42
N ALA A 141 -3.56 12.60 5.22
CA ALA A 141 -3.80 11.42 4.40
C ALA A 141 -3.24 10.14 5.05
N ILE A 142 -2.02 10.18 5.58
CA ILE A 142 -1.41 9.04 6.29
C ILE A 142 -2.21 8.70 7.56
N ILE A 143 -2.65 9.71 8.32
CA ILE A 143 -3.50 9.51 9.50
C ILE A 143 -4.82 8.85 9.08
N LYS A 144 -5.51 9.37 8.05
CA LYS A 144 -6.78 8.84 7.54
C LYS A 144 -6.67 7.36 7.21
N PHE A 145 -5.59 6.95 6.54
CA PHE A 145 -5.40 5.57 6.10
C PHE A 145 -4.61 4.70 7.09
N SER A 146 -4.28 5.21 8.28
CA SER A 146 -3.73 4.40 9.36
C SER A 146 -4.77 3.41 9.89
N TYR A 147 -4.39 2.15 10.08
CA TYR A 147 -5.31 1.09 10.50
C TYR A 147 -5.91 1.36 11.88
N ILE A 148 -5.16 2.03 12.75
CA ILE A 148 -5.58 2.29 14.13
C ILE A 148 -6.83 3.18 14.24
N THR A 149 -7.05 4.07 13.26
CA THR A 149 -8.25 4.95 13.23
C THR A 149 -9.54 4.15 13.07
N ARG A 150 -9.46 2.91 12.56
CA ARG A 150 -10.61 2.00 12.43
C ARG A 150 -11.07 1.37 13.74
N PHE A 151 -10.22 1.36 14.77
CA PHE A 151 -10.55 0.79 16.07
C PHE A 151 -11.07 1.86 17.06
N GLY A 152 -11.27 3.09 16.60
CA GLY A 152 -11.81 4.20 17.39
C GLY A 152 -10.83 4.77 18.42
N ARG A 153 -11.26 5.83 19.13
CA ARG A 153 -10.41 6.55 20.10
C ARG A 153 -9.95 5.66 21.26
N GLN A 154 -10.70 4.62 21.61
CA GLN A 154 -10.37 3.69 22.69
C GLN A 154 -9.12 2.84 22.38
N ALA A 155 -8.79 2.65 21.09
CA ALA A 155 -7.57 1.94 20.68
C ALA A 155 -6.31 2.82 20.68
N LEU A 156 -6.45 4.12 20.97
CA LEU A 156 -5.37 5.10 21.08
C LEU A 156 -5.37 5.81 22.45
N PRO A 157 -5.21 5.09 23.58
CA PRO A 157 -5.11 5.74 24.87
C PRO A 157 -3.75 6.46 25.02
N GLY A 158 -3.79 7.71 25.51
CA GLY A 158 -2.60 8.45 25.97
C GLY A 158 -1.41 8.44 25.01
N ASP A 159 -0.31 7.83 25.45
CA ASP A 159 0.97 7.79 24.74
C ASP A 159 0.90 7.17 23.35
N PHE A 160 -0.05 6.26 23.11
CA PHE A 160 -0.24 5.64 21.80
C PHE A 160 -0.72 6.64 20.74
N ALA A 161 -1.59 7.58 21.11
CA ALA A 161 -2.04 8.63 20.20
C ALA A 161 -0.89 9.56 19.82
N ALA A 162 -0.08 9.94 20.81
CA ALA A 162 1.09 10.79 20.59
C ALA A 162 2.16 10.09 19.75
N LEU A 163 2.42 8.80 20.01
CA LEU A 163 3.31 7.97 19.21
C LEU A 163 2.83 7.88 17.76
N HIS A 164 1.56 7.52 17.54
CA HIS A 164 0.97 7.39 16.21
C HIS A 164 1.07 8.69 15.41
N LEU A 165 0.76 9.84 16.02
CA LEU A 165 0.88 11.15 15.38
C LEU A 165 2.33 11.46 15.00
N ARG A 166 3.30 11.21 15.89
CA ARG A 166 4.72 11.39 15.60
C ARG A 166 5.18 10.53 14.43
N GLN A 167 4.76 9.27 14.41
CA GLN A 167 5.09 8.34 13.33
C GLN A 167 4.51 8.80 11.97
N CYS A 168 3.27 9.27 11.96
CA CYS A 168 2.66 9.82 10.74
C CYS A 168 3.41 11.06 10.25
N ALA A 169 3.79 11.96 11.17
CA ALA A 169 4.56 13.16 10.84
C ALA A 169 5.96 12.82 10.31
N GLN A 170 6.64 11.85 10.92
CA GLN A 170 7.95 11.38 10.47
C GLN A 170 7.89 10.85 9.04
N ILE A 171 6.91 10.00 8.71
CA ILE A 171 6.76 9.48 7.34
C ILE A 171 6.36 10.60 6.36
N ALA A 172 5.40 11.46 6.72
CA ALA A 172 4.96 12.55 5.87
C ALA A 172 6.08 13.56 5.52
N GLY A 173 7.04 13.74 6.43
CA GLY A 173 8.17 14.67 6.23
C GLY A 173 9.39 14.06 5.53
N ARG A 174 9.49 12.72 5.44
CA ARG A 174 10.67 12.02 4.89
C ARG A 174 10.38 11.32 3.56
N VAL A 175 9.18 10.81 3.38
CA VAL A 175 8.81 10.00 2.21
C VAL A 175 8.00 10.85 1.25
N GLY A 176 8.34 10.79 -0.05
CA GLY A 176 7.55 11.43 -1.10
C GLY A 176 6.13 10.83 -1.13
N VAL A 177 5.13 11.67 -0.88
CA VAL A 177 3.72 11.31 -0.96
C VAL A 177 3.11 12.01 -2.15
N SER A 178 2.43 11.24 -3.00
CA SER A 178 1.75 11.77 -4.17
C SER A 178 0.31 11.27 -4.24
N ARG A 179 -0.55 12.02 -4.90
CA ARG A 179 -1.84 11.52 -5.39
C ARG A 179 -1.61 10.84 -6.73
N LEU A 180 -2.13 9.61 -6.85
CA LEU A 180 -2.17 8.87 -8.10
C LEU A 180 -3.63 8.67 -8.51
N GLU A 181 -4.03 9.31 -9.61
CA GLU A 181 -5.29 9.00 -10.28
C GLU A 181 -5.12 7.69 -11.04
N VAL A 182 -6.01 6.73 -10.77
CA VAL A 182 -6.05 5.45 -11.46
C VAL A 182 -7.24 5.46 -12.42
N PRO A 183 -7.05 5.18 -13.72
CA PRO A 183 -8.13 5.20 -14.69
C PRO A 183 -9.28 4.26 -14.28
N ALA A 184 -10.50 4.67 -14.60
CA ALA A 184 -11.64 3.78 -14.56
C ALA A 184 -11.51 2.72 -15.67
N GLY A 185 -11.62 1.44 -15.30
CA GLY A 185 -11.41 0.30 -16.22
C GLY A 185 -10.11 -0.46 -15.94
N LEU A 186 -10.21 -1.79 -15.94
CA LEU A 186 -9.07 -2.67 -15.66
C LEU A 186 -8.18 -2.90 -16.89
N ASP A 187 -8.70 -2.64 -18.08
CA ASP A 187 -8.00 -2.65 -19.37
C ASP A 187 -6.92 -1.56 -19.46
N ARG A 188 -7.09 -0.47 -18.70
CA ARG A 188 -6.16 0.68 -18.67
C ARG A 188 -5.29 0.72 -17.41
N ILE A 189 -5.30 -0.32 -16.59
CA ILE A 189 -4.55 -0.35 -15.32
C ILE A 189 -3.04 -0.19 -15.52
N ASP A 190 -2.53 -0.59 -16.69
CA ASP A 190 -1.12 -0.48 -17.05
C ASP A 190 -0.66 0.98 -17.21
N GLU A 191 -1.57 1.93 -17.45
CA GLU A 191 -1.23 3.36 -17.39
C GLU A 191 -0.77 3.78 -15.99
N ALA A 192 -1.38 3.21 -14.95
CA ALA A 192 -0.99 3.49 -13.57
C ALA A 192 0.39 2.91 -13.24
N VAL A 193 0.69 1.72 -13.75
CA VAL A 193 2.03 1.09 -13.63
C VAL A 193 3.08 1.98 -14.28
N ALA A 194 2.88 2.37 -15.54
CA ALA A 194 3.80 3.23 -16.27
C ALA A 194 4.02 4.60 -15.58
N ALA A 195 2.98 5.18 -15.00
CA ALA A 195 3.07 6.42 -14.24
C ALA A 195 3.91 6.27 -12.96
N ILE A 196 3.77 5.14 -12.25
CA ILE A 196 4.56 4.82 -11.05
C ILE A 196 6.04 4.62 -11.42
N ASP A 197 6.33 3.84 -12.46
CA ASP A 197 7.71 3.58 -12.89
C ASP A 197 8.41 4.87 -13.33
N THR A 198 7.71 5.73 -14.06
CA THR A 198 8.23 7.03 -14.50
C THR A 198 8.56 7.93 -13.29
N ASP A 199 7.69 7.97 -12.27
CA ASP A 199 7.95 8.73 -11.05
C ASP A 199 9.18 8.23 -10.32
N LEU A 200 9.29 6.91 -10.13
CA LEU A 200 10.41 6.28 -9.43
C LEU A 200 11.75 6.52 -10.13
N ALA A 201 11.75 6.50 -11.47
CA ALA A 201 12.92 6.84 -12.27
C ALA A 201 13.32 8.32 -12.11
N SER A 202 12.34 9.22 -12.05
CA SER A 202 12.58 10.67 -11.91
C SER A 202 13.10 11.07 -10.52
N GLY A 203 12.68 10.35 -9.47
CA GLY A 203 13.08 10.59 -8.08
C GLY A 203 14.43 9.99 -7.65
N THR A 204 15.19 9.40 -8.59
CA THR A 204 16.52 8.82 -8.34
C THR A 204 17.65 9.82 -8.66
N ARG A 205 17.36 11.13 -8.71
CA ARG A 205 18.35 12.21 -8.83
C ARG A 205 18.44 13.04 -7.57
#